data_AF-A0A3A8R6S3-F1
#
_entry.id   AF-A0A3A8R6S3-F1
#
_cell.length_a   1.000
_cell.length_b   1.000
_cell.length_c   1.000
_cell.angle_alpha   90.00
_cell.angle_beta   90.00
_cell.angle_gamma   90.00
#
_symmetry.space_group_name_H-M   'P 1'
#
loop_
_entity.id
_entity.type
_entity.pdbx_description
1 polymer ?
#
loop_
_entity_poly.entity_id
_entity_poly.type
_entity_poly.pdbx_seq_one_letter_code
_entity_poly.pdbx_strand_id
1 'polypeptide(L)'
;MRNSGGNGLKTRHTLVASLAACTLALGLTACGGGGGSGGGTGGSSGGGTQTPASKTGTTPKVEKTPTAPGKAPPIGVQPVENTPAAQMPAHADHAPIAEPGPQPAVSAKAMTEAPATTPAHEWVVSPNGDDGAQGTEAAPLKTIAMAVGKAGPGDRIRVLAGTYAERVVLGENAKAGTSEAKITLQGEGRPKLTPGSGSGAAVQVRRANWVIDGFDIDVQAQPIFGVTFEGDVQGTVLANSELHSGTGGAGITMFNNARGPTIENNNIHDFVRNTGNKDSHGIVMQPASYDVTVRNNDIHDNSGDSVQCLGPEGFSTLPPAKGLLVENNHLFGNRENAVDIKTCHDVVIRNNRMHKFQANDTAKGEALVVHYSANNVLVEDNEIYDASKGVSIGGNHEGPVPQAVVVRRNRVHDITDANGGEGTGIRLENSKGTVVANNTVTRAKAGIILGHGTGGPTESLRVENNIVDAPISVDVGGQAPGLTMRSNLYPSGTQFMNNGQLQALDAFKSATGDTTSNGGDVTVSDAFAPSASAQDKGQDTGQPFCGAGPDIGAVEMGC
;
A
#
# COMPACT_ATOMS: atom_id res chain seq x y z
N MET A 1 -28.54 -20.52 65.73
CA MET A 1 -29.27 -19.58 64.85
C MET A 1 -28.49 -18.28 64.76
N ARG A 2 -28.07 -17.91 63.53
CA ARG A 2 -27.65 -16.57 63.01
C ARG A 2 -26.60 -15.78 63.82
N ASN A 3 -25.31 -15.73 63.43
CA ASN A 3 -24.65 -14.86 62.42
C ASN A 3 -25.11 -13.38 62.48
N SER A 4 -24.27 -12.34 62.46
CA SER A 4 -22.81 -12.19 62.25
C SER A 4 -22.45 -10.70 62.41
N GLY A 5 -21.24 -10.38 62.85
CA GLY A 5 -20.73 -9.01 62.96
C GLY A 5 -19.64 -8.67 61.93
N GLY A 6 -19.57 -7.39 61.58
CA GLY A 6 -18.31 -6.60 61.63
C GLY A 6 -17.29 -6.69 60.49
N ASN A 7 -17.38 -5.71 59.59
CA ASN A 7 -16.31 -4.91 58.95
C ASN A 7 -15.05 -5.56 58.33
N GLY A 8 -14.98 -5.43 57.00
CA GLY A 8 -14.03 -4.50 56.35
C GLY A 8 -12.75 -5.10 55.78
N LEU A 9 -12.60 -5.07 54.44
CA LEU A 9 -11.36 -4.69 53.78
C LEU A 9 -11.60 -4.37 52.29
N LYS A 10 -10.91 -3.33 51.82
CA LYS A 10 -10.94 -2.76 50.47
C LYS A 10 -10.33 -3.74 49.44
N THR A 11 -11.04 -4.02 48.36
CA THR A 11 -10.46 -4.64 47.14
C THR A 11 -10.60 -3.68 45.96
N ARG A 12 -9.45 -3.18 45.50
CA ARG A 12 -9.28 -2.47 44.22
C ARG A 12 -9.72 -3.42 43.11
N HIS A 13 -10.84 -3.10 42.45
CA HIS A 13 -11.19 -3.71 41.18
C HIS A 13 -10.45 -2.96 40.07
N THR A 14 -9.42 -3.58 39.52
CA THR A 14 -8.91 -3.27 38.19
C THR A 14 -10.02 -3.58 37.18
N LEU A 15 -10.66 -2.55 36.63
CA LEU A 15 -11.50 -2.70 35.45
C LEU A 15 -10.61 -3.15 34.29
N VAL A 16 -10.64 -4.44 33.98
CA VAL A 16 -10.26 -4.93 32.65
C VAL A 16 -11.40 -4.52 31.73
N ALA A 17 -11.23 -3.41 31.02
CA ALA A 17 -12.11 -3.03 29.92
C ALA A 17 -11.90 -4.05 28.79
N SER A 18 -12.70 -5.12 28.80
CA SER A 18 -12.94 -5.92 27.61
C SER A 18 -13.71 -5.03 26.63
N LEU A 19 -12.99 -4.35 25.73
CA LEU A 19 -13.60 -3.83 24.52
C LEU A 19 -13.95 -5.05 23.67
N ALA A 20 -15.22 -5.44 23.76
CA ALA A 20 -15.83 -6.41 22.89
C ALA A 20 -15.56 -6.01 21.43
N ALA A 21 -15.32 -7.02 20.61
CA ALA A 21 -15.32 -6.93 19.16
C ALA A 21 -16.58 -6.19 18.69
N CYS A 22 -16.45 -4.89 18.42
CA CYS A 22 -17.42 -4.18 17.63
C CYS A 22 -17.34 -4.80 16.24
N THR A 23 -18.37 -5.55 15.88
CA THR A 23 -18.79 -5.75 14.50
C THR A 23 -18.79 -4.39 13.82
N LEU A 24 -17.69 -4.06 13.12
CA LEU A 24 -17.61 -2.93 12.22
C LEU A 24 -18.54 -3.23 11.04
N ALA A 25 -19.82 -2.91 11.24
CA ALA A 25 -20.71 -2.55 10.17
C ALA A 25 -20.25 -1.17 9.66
N LEU A 26 -19.20 -1.17 8.84
CA LEU A 26 -18.88 -0.01 8.01
C LEU A 26 -20.09 0.22 7.11
N GLY A 27 -20.79 1.32 7.39
CA GLY A 27 -21.76 1.93 6.50
C GLY A 27 -21.17 3.27 6.13
N LEU A 28 -20.23 3.28 5.19
CA LEU A 28 -19.88 4.49 4.47
C LEU A 28 -20.70 4.46 3.19
N THR A 29 -21.67 5.36 3.10
CA THR A 29 -22.38 5.66 1.86
C THR A 29 -21.36 6.06 0.81
N ALA A 30 -21.40 5.36 -0.33
CA ALA A 30 -20.71 5.77 -1.55
C ALA A 30 -20.93 7.26 -1.81
N CYS A 31 -19.83 7.95 -2.12
CA CYS A 31 -19.78 9.38 -2.29
C CYS A 31 -20.65 9.83 -3.48
N GLY A 32 -21.79 10.46 -3.19
CA GLY A 32 -22.57 11.24 -4.16
C GLY A 32 -22.34 12.74 -3.91
N GLY A 33 -21.63 13.39 -4.82
CA GLY A 33 -21.40 14.84 -4.77
C GLY A 33 -22.69 15.64 -4.99
N GLY A 34 -22.90 16.67 -4.17
CA GLY A 34 -23.98 17.64 -4.32
C GLY A 34 -23.66 18.91 -3.54
N GLY A 35 -23.33 19.99 -4.26
CA GLY A 35 -22.94 21.28 -3.69
C GLY A 35 -24.11 22.07 -3.09
N GLY A 36 -23.77 22.96 -2.14
CA GLY A 36 -24.69 23.93 -1.56
C GLY A 36 -23.94 24.93 -0.67
N SER A 37 -24.01 26.21 -1.04
CA SER A 37 -23.24 27.35 -0.55
C SER A 37 -23.77 28.02 0.73
N GLY A 38 -22.87 28.65 1.49
CA GLY A 38 -23.12 29.77 2.42
C GLY A 38 -22.27 29.63 3.70
N GLY A 39 -21.57 30.62 4.27
CA GLY A 39 -21.36 32.04 4.00
C GLY A 39 -20.98 32.74 5.32
N GLY A 40 -19.77 33.33 5.41
CA GLY A 40 -19.32 34.30 6.44
C GLY A 40 -19.11 33.77 7.88
N THR A 41 -18.21 34.25 8.74
CA THR A 41 -17.28 35.39 8.83
C THR A 41 -16.25 35.04 9.92
N GLY A 42 -14.94 35.27 9.75
CA GLY A 42 -14.24 36.41 10.35
C GLY A 42 -13.62 36.12 11.74
N GLY A 43 -12.28 36.06 11.83
CA GLY A 43 -11.56 35.98 13.11
C GLY A 43 -10.03 35.95 12.98
N SER A 44 -9.40 37.11 13.16
CA SER A 44 -7.96 37.37 13.11
C SER A 44 -7.25 37.06 14.43
N SER A 45 -6.08 36.41 14.38
CA SER A 45 -4.91 36.59 15.27
C SER A 45 -3.79 35.70 14.73
N GLY A 46 -2.48 35.97 14.80
CA GLY A 46 -1.66 37.02 15.39
C GLY A 46 -0.23 36.52 15.18
N GLY A 47 0.63 37.37 14.60
CA GLY A 47 1.96 36.98 14.13
C GLY A 47 2.93 36.62 15.26
N GLY A 48 3.71 35.56 15.04
CA GLY A 48 4.87 35.17 15.84
C GLY A 48 5.97 34.66 14.93
N THR A 49 6.91 35.53 14.58
CA THR A 49 8.15 35.20 13.88
C THR A 49 9.07 34.37 14.77
N GLN A 50 9.40 33.14 14.35
CA GLN A 50 10.55 32.40 14.88
C GLN A 50 11.52 32.07 13.74
N THR A 51 12.77 32.45 13.97
CA THR A 51 13.93 32.29 13.11
C THR A 51 14.32 30.81 12.96
N PRO A 52 14.68 30.33 11.75
CA PRO A 52 15.06 28.92 11.57
C PRO A 52 16.47 28.64 12.11
N ALA A 53 16.58 27.59 12.91
CA ALA A 53 17.85 27.09 13.44
C ALA A 53 18.66 26.38 12.34
N SER A 54 19.87 26.91 12.10
CA SER A 54 20.90 26.29 11.28
C SER A 54 21.42 25.01 11.94
N LYS A 55 21.32 23.87 11.25
CA LYS A 55 22.11 22.68 11.55
C LYS A 55 22.74 22.16 10.26
N THR A 56 24.07 22.28 10.23
CA THR A 56 24.99 21.71 9.25
C THR A 56 24.82 20.20 9.17
N GLY A 57 24.28 19.70 8.05
CA GLY A 57 24.23 18.29 7.73
C GLY A 57 25.48 17.85 6.97
N THR A 58 26.20 16.88 7.52
CA THR A 58 27.13 16.05 6.75
C THR A 58 26.31 15.09 5.89
N THR A 59 26.45 15.20 4.58
CA THR A 59 25.85 14.30 3.59
C THR A 59 26.42 12.89 3.71
N PRO A 60 25.59 11.83 3.84
CA PRO A 60 26.06 10.45 3.72
C PRO A 60 26.51 10.19 2.27
N LYS A 61 27.74 9.74 2.11
CA LYS A 61 28.30 9.30 0.83
C LYS A 61 27.68 7.93 0.50
N VAL A 62 26.82 7.87 -0.52
CA VAL A 62 26.19 6.62 -0.98
C VAL A 62 27.23 5.81 -1.74
N GLU A 63 27.56 4.63 -1.21
CA GLU A 63 28.45 3.67 -1.85
C GLU A 63 27.65 2.88 -2.90
N LYS A 64 28.08 2.91 -4.17
CA LYS A 64 27.43 2.22 -5.28
C LYS A 64 27.72 0.71 -5.18
N THR A 65 26.75 -0.09 -4.74
CA THR A 65 26.80 -1.54 -4.96
C THR A 65 26.15 -1.85 -6.30
N PRO A 66 26.82 -2.52 -7.25
CA PRO A 66 26.20 -2.91 -8.52
C PRO A 66 25.19 -4.04 -8.27
N THR A 67 23.91 -3.78 -8.47
CA THR A 67 22.92 -4.83 -8.70
C THR A 67 22.98 -5.21 -10.18
N ALA A 68 23.15 -6.50 -10.49
CA ALA A 68 23.16 -6.96 -11.88
C ALA A 68 21.74 -6.86 -12.49
N PRO A 69 21.56 -6.15 -13.63
CA PRO A 69 20.29 -6.10 -14.33
C PRO A 69 19.82 -7.51 -14.73
N GLY A 70 18.53 -7.81 -14.56
CA GLY A 70 17.92 -9.04 -15.08
C GLY A 70 17.96 -10.27 -14.17
N LYS A 71 18.32 -10.15 -12.89
CA LYS A 71 18.05 -11.20 -11.89
C LYS A 71 16.84 -10.78 -11.06
N ALA A 72 15.76 -11.56 -11.10
CA ALA A 72 14.62 -11.36 -10.21
C ALA A 72 15.13 -11.30 -8.75
N PRO A 73 14.71 -10.30 -7.95
CA PRO A 73 14.98 -10.30 -6.52
C PRO A 73 14.46 -11.64 -5.98
N PRO A 74 15.21 -12.28 -5.08
CA PRO A 74 14.79 -13.56 -4.54
C PRO A 74 13.37 -13.43 -3.97
N ILE A 75 12.52 -14.40 -4.29
CA ILE A 75 11.19 -14.58 -3.70
C ILE A 75 11.38 -14.60 -2.18
N GLY A 76 10.81 -13.62 -1.47
CA GLY A 76 10.80 -13.52 0.00
C GLY A 76 12.18 -13.22 0.64
N VAL A 77 12.24 -12.32 1.62
CA VAL A 77 13.49 -12.03 2.37
C VAL A 77 13.84 -13.18 3.33
N GLN A 78 13.08 -14.26 3.37
CA GLN A 78 13.33 -15.42 4.23
C GLN A 78 12.92 -16.71 3.50
N PRO A 79 13.86 -17.47 2.93
CA PRO A 79 13.56 -18.86 2.60
C PRO A 79 13.43 -19.62 3.92
N VAL A 80 12.21 -20.05 4.27
CA VAL A 80 12.07 -21.06 5.30
C VAL A 80 12.22 -22.43 4.63
N GLU A 81 13.21 -23.20 5.07
CA GLU A 81 13.60 -24.49 4.52
C GLU A 81 12.41 -25.45 4.48
N ASN A 82 12.07 -26.04 3.32
CA ASN A 82 10.90 -26.91 3.11
C ASN A 82 9.53 -26.20 3.08
N THR A 83 9.49 -24.85 3.05
CA THR A 83 8.29 -24.14 2.61
C THR A 83 8.06 -24.41 1.11
N PRO A 84 6.84 -24.72 0.67
CA PRO A 84 6.53 -24.91 -0.75
C PRO A 84 6.57 -23.62 -1.59
N ALA A 85 7.65 -22.83 -1.52
CA ALA A 85 7.82 -21.63 -2.34
C ALA A 85 7.71 -21.95 -3.86
N ALA A 86 8.06 -23.17 -4.27
CA ALA A 86 7.89 -23.69 -5.63
C ALA A 86 6.47 -24.20 -5.97
N GLN A 87 5.58 -24.35 -4.98
CA GLN A 87 4.15 -24.69 -5.15
C GLN A 87 3.23 -23.49 -4.95
N MET A 88 3.79 -22.31 -4.65
CA MET A 88 3.10 -21.06 -4.91
C MET A 88 2.67 -21.03 -6.38
N PRO A 89 1.49 -20.49 -6.75
CA PRO A 89 1.13 -20.35 -8.16
C PRO A 89 2.36 -19.86 -8.91
N ALA A 90 2.64 -20.38 -10.11
CA ALA A 90 3.73 -19.83 -10.90
C ALA A 90 3.42 -18.34 -11.12
N HIS A 91 3.99 -17.48 -10.30
CA HIS A 91 3.73 -16.05 -10.27
C HIS A 91 4.53 -15.41 -11.40
N ALA A 92 4.15 -15.71 -12.65
CA ALA A 92 4.81 -15.17 -13.83
C ALA A 92 4.85 -13.62 -13.80
N ASP A 93 3.94 -13.00 -13.04
CA ASP A 93 3.83 -11.56 -12.85
C ASP A 93 4.53 -11.01 -11.58
N HIS A 94 5.20 -11.87 -10.78
CA HIS A 94 6.15 -11.46 -9.70
C HIS A 94 7.55 -11.17 -10.23
N ALA A 95 7.76 -11.28 -11.55
CA ALA A 95 8.94 -10.68 -12.14
C ALA A 95 8.94 -9.17 -11.77
N PRO A 96 10.09 -8.59 -11.37
CA PRO A 96 10.22 -7.14 -11.35
C PRO A 96 9.66 -6.57 -12.63
N ILE A 97 8.96 -5.43 -12.54
CA ILE A 97 8.60 -4.62 -13.71
C ILE A 97 9.85 -4.56 -14.59
N ALA A 98 9.73 -5.05 -15.83
CA ALA A 98 10.87 -5.34 -16.68
C ALA A 98 11.81 -4.12 -16.75
N GLU A 99 13.10 -4.39 -16.50
CA GLU A 99 14.19 -3.41 -16.60
C GLU A 99 14.17 -2.68 -17.96
N PRO A 100 14.51 -1.38 -18.02
CA PRO A 100 15.38 -0.69 -17.05
C PRO A 100 14.68 -0.18 -15.78
N GLY A 101 15.29 -0.52 -14.65
CA GLY A 101 14.99 -0.14 -13.28
C GLY A 101 16.05 -0.71 -12.31
N PRO A 102 17.27 -0.15 -12.30
CA PRO A 102 17.37 1.01 -11.43
C PRO A 102 18.05 2.20 -12.10
N GLN A 103 17.26 3.25 -12.19
CA GLN A 103 17.71 4.63 -12.10
C GLN A 103 18.85 4.78 -11.08
N PRO A 104 19.82 5.69 -11.28
CA PRO A 104 21.03 5.80 -10.46
C PRO A 104 20.75 6.17 -8.99
N ALA A 105 19.49 6.42 -8.63
CA ALA A 105 18.99 6.73 -7.29
C ALA A 105 18.11 5.64 -6.64
N VAL A 106 17.48 4.79 -7.44
CA VAL A 106 16.43 3.86 -6.98
C VAL A 106 16.97 2.45 -7.09
N SER A 107 18.03 2.16 -6.33
CA SER A 107 18.28 0.77 -6.01
C SER A 107 17.17 0.34 -5.06
N ALA A 108 16.18 -0.41 -5.57
CA ALA A 108 15.49 -1.37 -4.72
C ALA A 108 16.61 -2.12 -4.01
N LYS A 109 16.71 -2.00 -2.69
CA LYS A 109 17.76 -2.69 -1.94
C LYS A 109 17.54 -4.16 -2.26
N ALA A 110 18.45 -4.75 -3.04
CA ALA A 110 18.36 -6.15 -3.39
C ALA A 110 18.18 -6.92 -2.09
N MET A 111 17.08 -7.66 -2.01
CA MET A 111 16.78 -8.42 -0.81
C MET A 111 17.89 -9.46 -0.65
N THR A 112 18.70 -9.31 0.39
CA THR A 112 19.63 -10.36 0.81
C THR A 112 18.81 -11.49 1.39
N GLU A 113 18.93 -12.67 0.79
CA GLU A 113 18.46 -13.93 1.37
C GLU A 113 18.98 -14.01 2.80
N ALA A 114 18.07 -14.11 3.77
CA ALA A 114 18.51 -14.35 5.13
C ALA A 114 19.10 -15.75 5.24
N PRO A 115 20.28 -15.89 5.87
CA PRO A 115 20.88 -17.21 6.04
C PRO A 115 19.93 -18.09 6.86
N ALA A 116 19.67 -19.30 6.36
CA ALA A 116 18.92 -20.30 7.12
C ALA A 116 19.61 -20.51 8.47
N THR A 117 18.89 -20.28 9.56
CA THR A 117 19.38 -20.50 10.93
C THR A 117 18.93 -21.88 11.41
N THR A 118 19.84 -22.61 12.04
CA THR A 118 19.46 -23.83 12.75
C THR A 118 18.55 -23.46 13.93
N PRO A 119 17.35 -24.05 14.04
CA PRO A 119 16.44 -23.73 15.13
C PRO A 119 17.03 -24.16 16.48
N ALA A 120 16.77 -23.37 17.53
CA ALA A 120 17.19 -23.69 18.89
C ALA A 120 16.47 -24.95 19.42
N HIS A 121 15.19 -25.08 19.07
CA HIS A 121 14.37 -26.25 19.30
C HIS A 121 13.34 -26.40 18.18
N GLU A 122 12.90 -27.64 17.92
CA GLU A 122 11.86 -27.93 16.94
C GLU A 122 10.64 -28.55 17.60
N TRP A 123 9.47 -27.94 17.37
CA TRP A 123 8.16 -28.46 17.75
C TRP A 123 7.45 -28.98 16.51
N VAL A 124 7.06 -30.24 16.48
CA VAL A 124 6.31 -30.83 15.36
C VAL A 124 4.82 -30.90 15.71
N VAL A 125 3.97 -30.41 14.81
CA VAL A 125 2.51 -30.41 14.92
C VAL A 125 1.93 -31.24 13.78
N SER A 126 0.98 -32.12 14.09
CA SER A 126 0.27 -32.96 13.12
C SER A 126 -1.21 -33.08 13.50
N PRO A 127 -2.16 -33.18 12.55
CA PRO A 127 -3.57 -33.36 12.89
C PRO A 127 -3.85 -34.67 13.66
N ASN A 128 -2.96 -35.66 13.51
CA ASN A 128 -3.03 -36.96 14.18
C ASN A 128 -2.17 -37.02 15.46
N GLY A 129 -1.57 -35.91 15.88
CA GLY A 129 -0.75 -35.83 17.09
C GLY A 129 -1.56 -35.85 18.40
N ASP A 130 -0.85 -35.65 19.51
CA ASP A 130 -1.41 -35.56 20.86
C ASP A 130 -0.77 -34.40 21.61
N ASP A 131 -1.56 -33.51 22.21
CA ASP A 131 -1.05 -32.36 22.98
C ASP A 131 -0.39 -32.76 24.31
N GLY A 132 -0.57 -34.01 24.75
CA GLY A 132 0.20 -34.62 25.82
C GLY A 132 1.58 -35.14 25.39
N ALA A 133 1.88 -35.16 24.08
CA ALA A 133 3.13 -35.69 23.54
C ALA A 133 4.32 -34.73 23.72
N GLN A 134 5.51 -35.22 23.34
CA GLN A 134 6.76 -34.45 23.48
C GLN A 134 6.93 -33.37 22.40
N GLY A 135 6.18 -33.43 21.30
CA GLY A 135 6.30 -32.50 20.18
C GLY A 135 7.48 -32.76 19.26
N THR A 136 7.92 -34.02 19.16
CA THR A 136 8.96 -34.47 18.24
C THR A 136 8.35 -35.08 16.98
N GLU A 137 9.14 -35.33 15.94
CA GLU A 137 8.67 -36.00 14.72
C GLU A 137 7.96 -37.35 15.01
N ALA A 138 8.48 -38.12 15.97
CA ALA A 138 7.93 -39.41 16.36
C ALA A 138 6.72 -39.33 17.31
N ALA A 139 6.53 -38.18 17.96
CA ALA A 139 5.46 -37.94 18.93
C ALA A 139 4.98 -36.47 18.82
N PRO A 140 4.31 -36.10 17.70
CA PRO A 140 3.96 -34.72 17.40
C PRO A 140 2.83 -34.22 18.31
N LEU A 141 2.81 -32.91 18.53
CA LEU A 141 1.68 -32.22 19.16
C LEU A 141 0.48 -32.24 18.21
N LYS A 142 -0.74 -32.14 18.76
CA LYS A 142 -1.95 -32.12 17.96
C LYS A 142 -2.27 -30.72 17.44
N THR A 143 -2.12 -29.72 18.31
CA THR A 143 -2.58 -28.36 18.05
C THR A 143 -1.45 -27.37 17.84
N ILE A 144 -1.70 -26.39 16.98
CA ILE A 144 -0.77 -25.27 16.78
C ILE A 144 -0.69 -24.45 18.07
N ALA A 145 -1.83 -24.27 18.75
CA ALA A 145 -1.90 -23.54 20.01
C ALA A 145 -0.99 -24.12 21.10
N MET A 146 -0.89 -25.45 21.22
CA MET A 146 0.00 -26.11 22.18
C MET A 146 1.48 -25.83 21.86
N ALA A 147 1.88 -25.91 20.60
CA ALA A 147 3.25 -25.62 20.18
C ALA A 147 3.63 -24.15 20.40
N VAL A 148 2.73 -23.22 20.07
CA VAL A 148 2.90 -21.78 20.31
C VAL A 148 3.14 -21.48 21.79
N GLY A 149 2.45 -22.19 22.70
CA GLY A 149 2.62 -22.03 24.14
C GLY A 149 3.97 -22.52 24.67
N LYS A 150 4.64 -23.42 23.95
CA LYS A 150 5.93 -24.01 24.35
C LYS A 150 7.11 -23.25 23.76
N ALA A 151 6.98 -22.78 22.52
CA ALA A 151 8.05 -22.13 21.77
C ALA A 151 8.66 -20.92 22.48
N GLY A 152 9.95 -20.69 22.24
CA GLY A 152 10.71 -19.52 22.67
C GLY A 152 11.61 -18.96 21.56
N PRO A 153 12.33 -17.86 21.83
CA PRO A 153 13.21 -17.22 20.85
C PRO A 153 14.14 -18.22 20.15
N GLY A 154 14.15 -18.22 18.82
CA GLY A 154 14.96 -19.11 17.98
C GLY A 154 14.34 -20.49 17.70
N ASP A 155 13.20 -20.83 18.31
CA ASP A 155 12.51 -22.10 18.04
C ASP A 155 11.80 -22.08 16.68
N ARG A 156 11.62 -23.28 16.12
CA ARG A 156 10.80 -23.55 14.94
C ARG A 156 9.64 -24.48 15.29
N ILE A 157 8.43 -24.09 14.91
CA ILE A 157 7.22 -24.92 14.96
C ILE A 157 6.96 -25.40 13.53
N ARG A 158 7.21 -26.68 13.26
CA ARG A 158 6.91 -27.34 11.98
C ARG A 158 5.49 -27.89 12.03
N VAL A 159 4.59 -27.28 11.29
CA VAL A 159 3.20 -27.70 11.14
C VAL A 159 3.09 -28.54 9.88
N LEU A 160 2.89 -29.84 10.06
CA LEU A 160 2.77 -30.78 8.95
C LEU A 160 1.45 -30.58 8.21
N ALA A 161 1.44 -30.95 6.92
CA ALA A 161 0.27 -30.89 6.06
C ALA A 161 -0.98 -31.53 6.69
N GLY A 162 -2.12 -30.89 6.48
CA GLY A 162 -3.39 -31.28 7.06
C GLY A 162 -4.32 -30.10 7.28
N THR A 163 -5.49 -30.35 7.87
CA THR A 163 -6.46 -29.30 8.22
C THR A 163 -6.50 -29.11 9.74
N TYR A 164 -6.35 -27.88 10.17
CA TYR A 164 -6.39 -27.45 11.55
C TYR A 164 -7.58 -26.51 11.74
N ALA A 165 -8.59 -26.97 12.47
CA ALA A 165 -9.76 -26.16 12.82
C ALA A 165 -9.47 -25.39 14.13
N GLU A 166 -8.64 -24.36 14.02
CA GLU A 166 -8.10 -23.61 15.16
C GLU A 166 -8.14 -22.10 14.89
N ARG A 167 -8.11 -21.31 15.97
CA ARG A 167 -7.71 -19.91 15.87
C ARG A 167 -6.32 -19.78 16.47
N VAL A 168 -5.35 -19.34 15.67
CA VAL A 168 -3.97 -19.17 16.13
C VAL A 168 -3.85 -17.81 16.81
N VAL A 169 -3.38 -17.81 18.06
CA VAL A 169 -3.18 -16.57 18.83
C VAL A 169 -1.73 -16.50 19.28
N LEU A 170 -1.01 -15.50 18.78
CA LEU A 170 0.31 -15.11 19.26
C LEU A 170 0.14 -13.96 20.26
N GLY A 171 -0.43 -14.27 21.42
CA GLY A 171 -0.83 -13.32 22.46
C GLY A 171 -0.21 -13.63 23.81
N GLU A 172 -1.00 -13.54 24.89
CA GLU A 172 -0.55 -13.85 26.25
C GLU A 172 0.01 -15.27 26.42
N ASN A 173 -0.46 -16.20 25.59
CA ASN A 173 0.01 -17.57 25.51
C ASN A 173 1.36 -17.72 24.78
N ALA A 174 1.84 -16.72 24.06
CA ALA A 174 3.03 -16.79 23.22
C ALA A 174 4.16 -15.90 23.75
N LYS A 175 5.41 -16.39 23.67
CA LYS A 175 6.60 -15.57 23.91
C LYS A 175 6.88 -14.68 22.68
N ALA A 176 7.57 -13.56 22.88
CA ALA A 176 8.13 -12.80 21.76
C ALA A 176 9.51 -13.37 21.39
N GLY A 177 9.89 -13.31 20.12
CA GLY A 177 11.27 -13.56 19.69
C GLY A 177 12.16 -12.32 19.91
N THR A 178 13.40 -12.39 19.44
CA THR A 178 14.29 -11.23 19.31
C THR A 178 14.69 -11.01 17.85
N SER A 179 15.32 -9.87 17.54
CA SER A 179 15.83 -9.59 16.19
C SER A 179 16.85 -10.64 15.71
N GLU A 180 17.58 -11.26 16.63
CA GLU A 180 18.59 -12.29 16.36
C GLU A 180 18.04 -13.72 16.49
N ALA A 181 16.90 -13.90 17.14
CA ALA A 181 16.30 -15.19 17.46
C ALA A 181 14.77 -15.12 17.32
N LYS A 182 14.31 -14.99 16.07
CA LYS A 182 12.87 -15.03 15.75
C LYS A 182 12.28 -16.40 16.07
N ILE A 183 10.99 -16.44 16.37
CA ILE A 183 10.24 -17.70 16.49
C ILE A 183 9.56 -17.97 15.16
N THR A 184 9.76 -19.16 14.58
CA THR A 184 9.20 -19.50 13.27
C THR A 184 8.03 -20.45 13.43
N LEU A 185 6.83 -20.05 13.00
CA LEU A 185 5.68 -20.90 12.78
C LEU A 185 5.64 -21.24 11.28
N GLN A 186 6.04 -22.46 10.94
CA GLN A 186 6.23 -22.90 9.56
C GLN A 186 5.19 -23.94 9.17
N GLY A 187 4.49 -23.71 8.06
CA GLY A 187 3.66 -24.70 7.39
C GLY A 187 4.43 -25.51 6.34
N GLU A 188 4.46 -26.83 6.51
CA GLU A 188 5.03 -27.75 5.53
C GLU A 188 3.94 -28.36 4.65
N GLY A 189 4.03 -28.13 3.33
CA GLY A 189 3.02 -28.59 2.38
C GLY A 189 1.69 -27.83 2.46
N ARG A 190 1.72 -26.55 2.85
CA ARG A 190 0.56 -25.65 3.03
C ARG A 190 -0.55 -26.26 3.90
N PRO A 191 -0.31 -26.49 5.21
CA PRO A 191 -1.37 -26.85 6.13
C PRO A 191 -2.50 -25.81 6.07
N LYS A 192 -3.73 -26.32 6.02
CA LYS A 192 -4.94 -25.51 5.95
C LYS A 192 -5.42 -25.15 7.36
N LEU A 193 -5.40 -23.87 7.70
CA LEU A 193 -6.02 -23.30 8.88
C LEU A 193 -7.45 -22.87 8.54
N THR A 194 -8.42 -23.38 9.29
CA THR A 194 -9.83 -22.97 9.20
C THR A 194 -10.29 -22.45 10.56
N PRO A 195 -11.22 -21.48 10.63
CA PRO A 195 -11.70 -20.94 11.89
C PRO A 195 -12.23 -22.03 12.83
N GLY A 196 -11.50 -22.29 13.92
CA GLY A 196 -11.93 -23.20 14.99
C GLY A 196 -13.00 -22.61 15.91
N SER A 197 -13.09 -23.13 17.14
CA SER A 197 -13.87 -22.48 18.21
C SER A 197 -13.24 -21.15 18.68
N GLY A 198 -14.00 -20.29 19.35
CA GLY A 198 -13.52 -19.03 19.91
C GLY A 198 -14.00 -17.78 19.15
N SER A 199 -13.38 -16.64 19.45
CA SER A 199 -13.72 -15.33 18.87
C SER A 199 -12.49 -14.67 18.23
N GLY A 200 -12.74 -13.67 17.37
CA GLY A 200 -11.70 -12.92 16.66
C GLY A 200 -11.32 -13.55 15.31
N ALA A 201 -10.21 -13.05 14.77
CA ALA A 201 -9.65 -13.47 13.47
C ALA A 201 -9.17 -14.93 13.46
N ALA A 202 -8.87 -15.47 12.28
CA ALA A 202 -8.27 -16.80 12.14
C ALA A 202 -6.86 -16.84 12.75
N VAL A 203 -6.07 -15.77 12.55
CA VAL A 203 -4.75 -15.57 13.19
C VAL A 203 -4.69 -14.20 13.88
N GLN A 204 -4.35 -14.17 15.16
CA GLN A 204 -4.17 -12.95 15.94
C GLN A 204 -2.70 -12.80 16.37
N VAL A 205 -2.06 -11.71 15.94
CA VAL A 205 -0.63 -11.45 16.14
C VAL A 205 -0.44 -10.27 17.08
N ARG A 206 0.12 -10.52 18.27
CA ARG A 206 0.39 -9.51 19.31
C ARG A 206 1.78 -9.66 19.93
N ARG A 207 2.69 -10.31 19.20
CA ARG A 207 4.07 -10.57 19.62
C ARG A 207 5.03 -10.19 18.49
N ALA A 208 6.12 -9.54 18.88
CA ALA A 208 7.23 -9.16 18.02
C ALA A 208 8.10 -10.36 17.64
N ASN A 209 8.83 -10.22 16.53
CA ASN A 209 9.83 -11.15 16.01
C ASN A 209 9.33 -12.59 15.81
N TRP A 210 8.12 -12.74 15.29
CA TRP A 210 7.62 -14.01 14.77
C TRP A 210 7.77 -14.09 13.24
N VAL A 211 7.94 -15.29 12.70
CA VAL A 211 7.81 -15.57 11.26
C VAL A 211 6.66 -16.55 11.12
N ILE A 212 5.58 -16.16 10.44
CA ILE A 212 4.42 -17.00 10.13
C ILE A 212 4.51 -17.29 8.64
N ASP A 213 4.77 -18.53 8.27
CA ASP A 213 5.16 -18.89 6.90
C ASP A 213 4.40 -20.12 6.39
N GLY A 214 3.85 -20.02 5.18
CA GLY A 214 3.52 -21.21 4.38
C GLY A 214 2.18 -21.84 4.70
N PHE A 215 1.18 -21.05 5.10
CA PHE A 215 -0.15 -21.55 5.45
C PHE A 215 -1.17 -21.32 4.33
N ASP A 216 -2.17 -22.20 4.26
CA ASP A 216 -3.45 -21.92 3.62
C ASP A 216 -4.44 -21.46 4.71
N ILE A 217 -4.82 -20.18 4.72
CA ILE A 217 -5.72 -19.58 5.70
C ILE A 217 -7.07 -19.35 5.03
N ASP A 218 -7.95 -20.34 5.16
CA ASP A 218 -9.30 -20.37 4.59
C ASP A 218 -10.31 -19.87 5.64
N VAL A 219 -10.85 -18.67 5.44
CA VAL A 219 -11.79 -18.03 6.39
C VAL A 219 -13.23 -18.55 6.26
N GLN A 220 -13.51 -19.44 5.30
CA GLN A 220 -14.79 -20.16 5.15
C GLN A 220 -16.05 -19.27 5.16
N ALA A 221 -15.98 -18.17 4.42
CA ALA A 221 -17.00 -17.13 4.30
C ALA A 221 -17.44 -16.50 5.63
N GLN A 222 -16.69 -16.70 6.72
CA GLN A 222 -17.01 -16.15 8.03
C GLN A 222 -16.83 -14.62 8.04
N PRO A 223 -17.66 -13.88 8.80
CA PRO A 223 -17.60 -12.41 8.88
C PRO A 223 -16.52 -11.95 9.86
N ILE A 224 -15.31 -12.49 9.72
CA ILE A 224 -14.13 -12.18 10.54
C ILE A 224 -12.96 -11.76 9.65
N PHE A 225 -11.97 -11.09 10.23
CA PHE A 225 -10.69 -10.89 9.56
C PHE A 225 -9.92 -12.21 9.46
N GLY A 226 -9.11 -12.37 8.41
CA GLY A 226 -8.17 -13.50 8.30
C GLY A 226 -7.04 -13.37 9.33
N VAL A 227 -6.25 -12.30 9.23
CA VAL A 227 -5.12 -12.03 10.13
C VAL A 227 -5.24 -10.63 10.74
N THR A 228 -4.95 -10.51 12.03
CA THR A 228 -4.89 -9.22 12.73
C THR A 228 -3.54 -9.00 13.38
N PHE A 229 -2.98 -7.79 13.26
CA PHE A 229 -1.83 -7.33 14.02
C PHE A 229 -2.25 -6.26 15.02
N GLU A 230 -1.80 -6.38 16.28
CA GLU A 230 -2.10 -5.43 17.34
C GLU A 230 -0.88 -5.18 18.25
N GLY A 231 -0.71 -3.94 18.69
CA GLY A 231 0.40 -3.54 19.57
C GLY A 231 1.78 -3.65 18.91
N ASP A 232 2.82 -3.77 19.72
CA ASP A 232 4.18 -3.90 19.20
C ASP A 232 4.42 -5.30 18.63
N VAL A 233 4.50 -5.36 17.30
CA VAL A 233 4.76 -6.57 16.52
C VAL A 233 6.00 -6.37 15.65
N GLN A 234 6.92 -5.51 16.08
CA GLN A 234 8.13 -5.19 15.34
C GLN A 234 8.90 -6.44 14.94
N GLY A 235 9.30 -6.51 13.66
CA GLY A 235 10.07 -7.63 13.13
C GLY A 235 9.27 -8.91 12.90
N THR A 236 7.96 -8.91 13.18
CA THR A 236 7.07 -10.01 12.84
C THR A 236 6.72 -9.98 11.34
N VAL A 237 6.73 -11.15 10.73
CA VAL A 237 6.52 -11.37 9.30
C VAL A 237 5.39 -12.37 9.09
N LEU A 238 4.46 -12.05 8.18
CA LEU A 238 3.55 -13.02 7.55
C LEU A 238 4.01 -13.23 6.12
N ALA A 239 4.37 -14.47 5.77
CA ALA A 239 4.99 -14.81 4.51
C ALA A 239 4.40 -16.04 3.82
N ASN A 240 4.55 -16.08 2.49
CA ASN A 240 4.36 -17.27 1.63
C ASN A 240 3.02 -17.99 1.84
N SER A 241 1.98 -17.25 2.23
CA SER A 241 0.70 -17.82 2.63
C SER A 241 -0.40 -17.52 1.63
N GLU A 242 -1.37 -18.42 1.54
CA GLU A 242 -2.66 -18.20 0.89
C GLU A 242 -3.63 -17.67 1.95
N LEU A 243 -4.27 -16.53 1.73
CA LEU A 243 -5.35 -16.04 2.59
C LEU A 243 -6.58 -15.83 1.73
N HIS A 244 -7.70 -16.50 2.07
CA HIS A 244 -8.87 -16.40 1.21
C HIS A 244 -10.22 -16.62 1.87
N SER A 245 -11.27 -16.34 1.10
CA SER A 245 -12.67 -16.67 1.38
C SER A 245 -13.20 -16.06 2.68
N GLY A 246 -12.89 -14.80 2.98
CA GLY A 246 -13.45 -14.08 4.13
C GLY A 246 -14.57 -13.12 3.75
N THR A 247 -15.48 -12.88 4.69
CA THR A 247 -16.50 -11.82 4.57
C THR A 247 -16.35 -10.77 5.67
N GLY A 248 -15.16 -10.70 6.27
CA GLY A 248 -14.75 -9.66 7.23
C GLY A 248 -14.66 -8.27 6.58
N GLY A 249 -14.14 -7.28 7.31
CA GLY A 249 -13.82 -5.98 6.70
C GLY A 249 -12.52 -6.01 5.88
N ALA A 250 -11.69 -7.04 6.08
CA ALA A 250 -10.43 -7.21 5.37
C ALA A 250 -9.92 -8.66 5.49
N GLY A 251 -8.99 -9.04 4.61
CA GLY A 251 -8.15 -10.23 4.82
C GLY A 251 -7.16 -10.05 5.95
N ILE A 252 -6.40 -8.96 5.91
CA ILE A 252 -5.44 -8.58 6.94
C ILE A 252 -5.76 -7.20 7.48
N THR A 253 -5.67 -6.99 8.79
CA THR A 253 -5.79 -5.64 9.35
C THR A 253 -4.83 -5.35 10.51
N MET A 254 -4.39 -4.09 10.58
CA MET A 254 -3.55 -3.53 11.63
C MET A 254 -4.37 -2.49 12.42
N PHE A 255 -4.39 -2.60 13.74
CA PHE A 255 -5.08 -1.65 14.63
C PHE A 255 -4.49 -1.70 16.06
N ASN A 256 -5.05 -0.96 17.00
CA ASN A 256 -4.63 -0.99 18.42
C ASN A 256 -3.12 -0.78 18.61
N ASN A 257 -2.55 0.27 18.00
CA ASN A 257 -1.11 0.56 18.07
C ASN A 257 -0.22 -0.51 17.43
N ALA A 258 -0.72 -1.25 16.44
CA ALA A 258 0.06 -2.14 15.60
C ALA A 258 1.30 -1.41 15.06
N ARG A 259 2.50 -1.94 15.33
CA ARG A 259 3.77 -1.35 14.87
C ARG A 259 4.70 -2.39 14.27
N GLY A 260 5.24 -2.10 13.10
CA GLY A 260 6.37 -2.83 12.52
C GLY A 260 6.09 -4.20 11.86
N PRO A 261 4.85 -4.63 11.53
CA PRO A 261 4.67 -5.90 10.84
C PRO A 261 5.11 -5.79 9.37
N THR A 262 5.58 -6.91 8.84
CA THR A 262 5.81 -7.10 7.40
C THR A 262 4.88 -8.17 6.85
N ILE A 263 4.17 -7.84 5.78
CA ILE A 263 3.32 -8.74 5.01
C ILE A 263 4.01 -8.94 3.66
N GLU A 264 4.59 -10.12 3.44
CA GLU A 264 5.39 -10.38 2.24
C GLU A 264 5.04 -11.66 1.50
N ASN A 265 5.09 -11.64 0.17
CA ASN A 265 4.95 -12.85 -0.65
C ASN A 265 3.70 -13.70 -0.34
N ASN A 266 2.56 -13.05 -0.10
CA ASN A 266 1.29 -13.75 0.12
C ASN A 266 0.40 -13.64 -1.12
N ASN A 267 -0.52 -14.60 -1.27
CA ASN A 267 -1.66 -14.47 -2.16
C ASN A 267 -2.93 -14.19 -1.33
N ILE A 268 -3.59 -13.06 -1.56
CA ILE A 268 -4.70 -12.56 -0.74
C ILE A 268 -5.91 -12.29 -1.63
N HIS A 269 -6.93 -13.15 -1.56
CA HIS A 269 -8.05 -13.08 -2.49
C HIS A 269 -9.39 -13.54 -1.92
N ASP A 270 -10.48 -13.31 -2.67
CA ASP A 270 -11.84 -13.72 -2.30
C ASP A 270 -12.31 -13.19 -0.93
N PHE A 271 -11.81 -12.03 -0.50
CA PHE A 271 -12.39 -11.30 0.61
C PHE A 271 -13.57 -10.47 0.10
N VAL A 272 -14.77 -11.05 0.17
CA VAL A 272 -15.94 -10.55 -0.57
C VAL A 272 -17.13 -10.25 0.34
N ARG A 273 -17.61 -9.00 0.30
CA ARG A 273 -18.91 -8.59 0.81
C ARG A 273 -19.80 -8.11 -0.35
N ASN A 274 -20.97 -8.74 -0.48
CA ASN A 274 -21.92 -8.47 -1.56
C ASN A 274 -23.24 -7.84 -1.08
N THR A 275 -23.40 -7.62 0.22
CA THR A 275 -24.64 -7.07 0.80
C THR A 275 -24.40 -5.71 1.44
N GLY A 276 -25.23 -4.73 1.05
CA GLY A 276 -25.35 -3.45 1.77
C GLY A 276 -24.27 -2.40 1.49
N ASN A 277 -23.71 -2.38 0.27
CA ASN A 277 -22.60 -1.49 -0.11
C ASN A 277 -21.45 -1.54 0.90
N LYS A 278 -21.00 -2.76 1.17
CA LYS A 278 -19.91 -3.03 2.10
C LYS A 278 -18.79 -3.73 1.36
N ASP A 279 -17.59 -3.40 1.80
CA ASP A 279 -16.38 -3.87 1.19
C ASP A 279 -15.59 -4.72 2.19
N SER A 280 -14.80 -5.61 1.63
CA SER A 280 -13.80 -6.38 2.33
C SER A 280 -12.52 -6.26 1.52
N HIS A 281 -11.55 -5.58 2.11
CA HIS A 281 -10.28 -5.23 1.48
C HIS A 281 -9.29 -6.41 1.57
N GLY A 282 -8.20 -6.37 0.82
CA GLY A 282 -7.07 -7.28 1.03
C GLY A 282 -6.38 -6.97 2.37
N ILE A 283 -5.82 -5.76 2.48
CA ILE A 283 -5.07 -5.28 3.66
C ILE A 283 -5.58 -3.91 4.09
N VAL A 284 -5.86 -3.73 5.39
CA VAL A 284 -6.27 -2.43 5.97
C VAL A 284 -5.37 -2.00 7.11
N MET A 285 -4.72 -0.85 6.95
CA MET A 285 -4.01 -0.15 8.03
C MET A 285 -4.95 0.88 8.67
N GLN A 286 -5.42 0.61 9.90
CA GLN A 286 -6.35 1.48 10.61
C GLN A 286 -5.62 2.60 11.38
N PRO A 287 -6.34 3.65 11.83
CA PRO A 287 -5.78 4.72 12.66
C PRO A 287 -4.96 4.22 13.85
N ALA A 288 -3.93 5.00 14.23
CA ALA A 288 -2.91 4.64 15.20
C ALA A 288 -2.17 3.33 14.91
N SER A 289 -1.95 2.99 13.63
CA SER A 289 -0.98 1.95 13.23
C SER A 289 0.28 2.59 12.65
N TYR A 290 1.42 1.90 12.76
CA TYR A 290 2.73 2.48 12.47
C TYR A 290 3.69 1.52 11.75
N ASP A 291 4.50 2.07 10.85
CA ASP A 291 5.68 1.40 10.27
C ASP A 291 5.37 0.02 9.64
N VAL A 292 4.33 -0.04 8.80
CA VAL A 292 3.86 -1.27 8.14
C VAL A 292 4.53 -1.43 6.78
N THR A 293 5.00 -2.63 6.47
CA THR A 293 5.51 -2.99 5.13
C THR A 293 4.62 -4.03 4.47
N VAL A 294 4.15 -3.73 3.26
CA VAL A 294 3.39 -4.61 2.37
C VAL A 294 4.19 -4.79 1.09
N ARG A 295 4.74 -5.98 0.84
CA ARG A 295 5.62 -6.18 -0.31
C ARG A 295 5.55 -7.53 -0.99
N ASN A 296 5.79 -7.57 -2.30
CA ASN A 296 5.82 -8.81 -3.08
C ASN A 296 4.53 -9.65 -2.99
N ASN A 297 3.37 -9.07 -2.68
CA ASN A 297 2.12 -9.82 -2.56
C ASN A 297 1.32 -9.78 -3.87
N ASP A 298 0.54 -10.85 -4.10
CA ASP A 298 -0.62 -10.86 -4.99
C ASP A 298 -1.87 -10.52 -4.17
N ILE A 299 -2.61 -9.50 -4.58
CA ILE A 299 -3.83 -9.11 -3.89
C ILE A 299 -4.92 -8.85 -4.91
N HIS A 300 -5.90 -9.74 -4.98
CA HIS A 300 -6.87 -9.76 -6.06
C HIS A 300 -8.24 -10.29 -5.69
N ASP A 301 -9.24 -10.03 -6.54
CA ASP A 301 -10.62 -10.52 -6.39
C ASP A 301 -11.26 -10.22 -5.02
N ASN A 302 -10.81 -9.14 -4.36
CA ASN A 302 -11.42 -8.63 -3.15
C ASN A 302 -12.50 -7.61 -3.50
N SER A 303 -13.48 -7.52 -2.61
CA SER A 303 -14.63 -6.62 -2.78
C SER A 303 -14.33 -5.15 -2.46
N GLY A 304 -13.25 -4.87 -1.74
CA GLY A 304 -12.72 -3.52 -1.55
C GLY A 304 -11.36 -3.35 -2.20
N ASP A 305 -10.56 -2.43 -1.68
CA ASP A 305 -9.18 -2.19 -2.12
C ASP A 305 -8.21 -3.35 -1.88
N SER A 306 -7.14 -3.43 -2.65
CA SER A 306 -6.02 -4.32 -2.33
C SER A 306 -5.34 -3.89 -1.03
N VAL A 307 -4.93 -2.62 -0.94
CA VAL A 307 -4.34 -2.01 0.26
C VAL A 307 -5.02 -0.69 0.56
N GLN A 308 -5.63 -0.59 1.73
CA GLN A 308 -6.21 0.66 2.22
C GLN A 308 -5.44 1.16 3.44
N CYS A 309 -5.04 2.42 3.41
CA CYS A 309 -4.70 3.16 4.63
C CYS A 309 -5.91 3.99 5.04
N LEU A 310 -6.59 3.52 6.08
CA LEU A 310 -7.87 4.05 6.52
C LEU A 310 -7.63 5.26 7.44
N GLY A 311 -8.25 6.39 7.10
CA GLY A 311 -8.24 7.59 7.93
C GLY A 311 -9.24 7.49 9.10
N PRO A 312 -9.15 8.35 10.13
CA PRO A 312 -10.02 8.26 11.30
C PRO A 312 -11.45 8.78 11.08
N GLU A 313 -11.72 9.41 9.94
CA GLU A 313 -12.95 10.12 9.62
C GLU A 313 -14.20 9.27 9.84
N GLY A 314 -15.19 9.82 10.54
CA GLY A 314 -16.50 9.20 10.71
C GLY A 314 -16.59 8.00 11.68
N PHE A 315 -15.46 7.48 12.20
CA PHE A 315 -15.51 6.32 13.12
C PHE A 315 -14.44 6.29 14.23
N SER A 316 -13.41 7.14 14.19
CA SER A 316 -12.31 7.11 15.15
C SER A 316 -11.85 8.50 15.58
N THR A 317 -11.34 8.61 16.80
CA THR A 317 -10.64 9.81 17.31
C THR A 317 -9.13 9.57 17.49
N LEU A 318 -8.65 8.39 17.08
CA LEU A 318 -7.24 8.04 17.12
C LEU A 318 -6.45 8.84 16.06
N PRO A 319 -5.15 9.08 16.28
CA PRO A 319 -4.33 9.77 15.30
C PRO A 319 -4.28 9.01 13.96
N PRO A 320 -4.04 9.71 12.85
CA PRO A 320 -3.76 9.12 11.54
C PRO A 320 -2.70 8.01 11.62
N ALA A 321 -2.88 6.95 10.84
CA ALA A 321 -1.85 5.93 10.67
C ALA A 321 -0.63 6.54 9.95
N LYS A 322 0.56 5.99 10.22
CA LYS A 322 1.82 6.59 9.76
C LYS A 322 2.87 5.54 9.34
N GLY A 323 3.61 5.80 8.26
CA GLY A 323 4.73 4.95 7.88
C GLY A 323 4.26 3.67 7.18
N LEU A 324 3.62 3.81 6.02
CA LEU A 324 3.20 2.67 5.19
C LEU A 324 4.12 2.57 3.98
N LEU A 325 4.70 1.39 3.76
CA LEU A 325 5.43 1.04 2.54
C LEU A 325 4.65 -0.02 1.78
N VAL A 326 4.23 0.29 0.55
CA VAL A 326 3.61 -0.64 -0.41
C VAL A 326 4.54 -0.79 -1.59
N GLU A 327 5.27 -1.90 -1.68
CA GLU A 327 6.29 -2.09 -2.73
C GLU A 327 6.28 -3.44 -3.44
N ASN A 328 6.59 -3.45 -4.74
CA ASN A 328 6.77 -4.68 -5.50
C ASN A 328 5.55 -5.63 -5.50
N ASN A 329 4.35 -5.12 -5.26
CA ASN A 329 3.14 -5.95 -5.25
C ASN A 329 2.50 -6.01 -6.64
N HIS A 330 1.75 -7.07 -6.88
CA HIS A 330 0.83 -7.21 -8.01
C HIS A 330 -0.60 -7.09 -7.49
N LEU A 331 -1.24 -5.98 -7.84
CA LEU A 331 -2.53 -5.59 -7.29
C LEU A 331 -3.54 -5.54 -8.44
N PHE A 332 -4.55 -6.42 -8.43
CA PHE A 332 -5.41 -6.52 -9.61
C PHE A 332 -6.80 -7.08 -9.35
N GLY A 333 -7.77 -6.71 -10.20
CA GLY A 333 -9.10 -7.36 -10.23
C GLY A 333 -9.94 -7.20 -8.97
N ASN A 334 -9.52 -6.36 -8.01
CA ASN A 334 -10.36 -6.00 -6.89
C ASN A 334 -11.46 -5.04 -7.36
N ARG A 335 -12.60 -5.04 -6.69
CA ARG A 335 -13.78 -4.28 -7.12
C ARG A 335 -13.60 -2.76 -7.02
N GLU A 336 -12.79 -2.28 -6.09
CA GLU A 336 -12.51 -0.85 -5.87
C GLU A 336 -11.14 -0.44 -6.41
N ASN A 337 -10.14 -0.23 -5.54
CA ASN A 337 -8.83 0.32 -5.91
C ASN A 337 -7.69 -0.68 -5.69
N ALA A 338 -6.54 -0.44 -6.32
CA ALA A 338 -5.30 -1.12 -5.95
C ALA A 338 -4.82 -0.59 -4.59
N VAL A 339 -4.73 0.73 -4.49
CA VAL A 339 -4.28 1.41 -3.27
C VAL A 339 -5.16 2.62 -3.00
N ASP A 340 -5.76 2.67 -1.81
CA ASP A 340 -6.55 3.80 -1.30
C ASP A 340 -5.89 4.40 -0.05
N ILE A 341 -5.39 5.63 -0.15
CA ILE A 341 -4.78 6.38 0.95
C ILE A 341 -5.71 7.52 1.38
N LYS A 342 -6.35 7.36 2.53
CA LYS A 342 -7.12 8.39 3.23
C LYS A 342 -6.18 9.25 4.09
N THR A 343 -6.65 9.74 5.23
CA THR A 343 -5.83 10.49 6.18
C THR A 343 -4.79 9.60 6.86
N CYS A 344 -3.70 9.37 6.14
CA CYS A 344 -2.49 8.68 6.55
C CYS A 344 -1.26 9.51 6.19
N HIS A 345 -0.19 9.35 6.98
CA HIS A 345 1.02 10.14 6.84
C HIS A 345 2.25 9.29 6.53
N ASP A 346 3.22 9.86 5.82
CA ASP A 346 4.51 9.21 5.50
C ASP A 346 4.28 7.86 4.79
N VAL A 347 3.73 7.92 3.59
CA VAL A 347 3.38 6.74 2.77
C VAL A 347 4.26 6.67 1.54
N VAL A 348 4.78 5.48 1.23
CA VAL A 348 5.54 5.20 0.01
C VAL A 348 4.86 4.06 -0.74
N ILE A 349 4.48 4.32 -2.00
CA ILE A 349 3.88 3.37 -2.91
C ILE A 349 4.80 3.27 -4.12
N ARG A 350 5.55 2.16 -4.23
CA ARG A 350 6.58 2.05 -5.28
C ARG A 350 6.70 0.71 -5.96
N ASN A 351 7.08 0.73 -7.24
CA ASN A 351 7.39 -0.48 -8.01
C ASN A 351 6.25 -1.54 -7.97
N ASN A 352 5.00 -1.11 -7.85
CA ASN A 352 3.85 -2.03 -7.90
C ASN A 352 3.29 -2.08 -9.32
N ARG A 353 2.69 -3.23 -9.66
CA ARG A 353 1.92 -3.41 -10.89
C ARG A 353 0.43 -3.41 -10.55
N MET A 354 -0.32 -2.47 -11.10
CA MET A 354 -1.72 -2.22 -10.78
C MET A 354 -2.60 -2.29 -12.03
N HIS A 355 -3.52 -3.26 -12.11
CA HIS A 355 -4.37 -3.41 -13.29
C HIS A 355 -5.75 -4.04 -13.06
N LYS A 356 -6.64 -3.96 -14.05
CA LYS A 356 -8.05 -4.38 -14.00
C LYS A 356 -8.91 -3.58 -13.02
N PHE A 357 -8.71 -2.26 -12.98
CA PHE A 357 -9.51 -1.35 -12.16
C PHE A 357 -10.45 -0.53 -13.06
N GLN A 358 -11.38 -1.23 -13.71
CA GLN A 358 -12.38 -0.59 -14.57
C GLN A 358 -13.59 -0.14 -13.76
N ALA A 359 -14.22 0.94 -14.21
CA ALA A 359 -15.45 1.45 -13.62
C ALA A 359 -16.53 0.35 -13.58
N ASN A 360 -17.27 0.34 -12.48
CA ASN A 360 -18.39 -0.56 -12.22
C ASN A 360 -19.45 0.17 -11.38
N ASP A 361 -20.50 -0.55 -10.98
CA ASP A 361 -21.64 0.05 -10.25
C ASP A 361 -21.24 0.64 -8.88
N THR A 362 -20.12 0.19 -8.30
CA THR A 362 -19.66 0.59 -6.95
C THR A 362 -18.39 1.45 -6.95
N ALA A 363 -17.57 1.40 -8.01
CA ALA A 363 -16.29 2.11 -8.08
C ALA A 363 -16.11 2.84 -9.42
N LYS A 364 -15.40 3.98 -9.41
CA LYS A 364 -15.12 4.77 -10.63
C LYS A 364 -13.89 4.25 -11.40
N GLY A 365 -13.26 3.17 -10.92
CA GLY A 365 -12.13 2.51 -11.56
C GLY A 365 -10.81 3.26 -11.39
N GLU A 366 -10.59 3.91 -10.26
CA GLU A 366 -9.27 4.40 -9.89
C GLU A 366 -8.35 3.24 -9.50
N ALA A 367 -7.15 3.14 -10.08
CA ALA A 367 -6.16 2.18 -9.61
C ALA A 367 -5.51 2.67 -8.30
N LEU A 368 -5.05 3.92 -8.25
CA LEU A 368 -4.41 4.51 -7.06
C LEU A 368 -5.11 5.81 -6.65
N VAL A 369 -5.53 5.90 -5.39
CA VAL A 369 -6.19 7.07 -4.81
C VAL A 369 -5.42 7.60 -3.61
N VAL A 370 -5.25 8.92 -3.56
CA VAL A 370 -4.77 9.66 -2.37
C VAL A 370 -5.73 10.80 -2.09
N HIS A 371 -6.49 10.72 -1.01
CA HIS A 371 -7.54 11.68 -0.70
C HIS A 371 -7.68 11.94 0.81
N TYR A 372 -8.72 12.67 1.21
CA TYR A 372 -8.82 13.22 2.57
C TYR A 372 -7.61 14.05 2.97
N SER A 373 -7.15 13.94 4.22
CA SER A 373 -6.05 14.72 4.78
C SER A 373 -4.72 13.97 4.67
N ALA A 374 -4.52 13.15 3.64
CA ALA A 374 -3.25 12.45 3.41
C ALA A 374 -2.06 13.43 3.37
N ASN A 375 -0.94 13.06 3.98
CA ASN A 375 0.25 13.93 4.04
C ASN A 375 1.54 13.16 3.78
N ASN A 376 2.43 13.75 2.96
CA ASN A 376 3.73 13.19 2.66
C ASN A 376 3.61 11.79 2.05
N VAL A 377 3.07 11.74 0.82
CA VAL A 377 2.84 10.51 0.06
C VAL A 377 3.73 10.50 -1.18
N LEU A 378 4.54 9.46 -1.35
CA LEU A 378 5.36 9.23 -2.52
C LEU A 378 4.77 8.09 -3.36
N VAL A 379 4.41 8.38 -4.61
CA VAL A 379 3.95 7.43 -5.63
C VAL A 379 5.00 7.36 -6.70
N GLU A 380 5.78 6.27 -6.74
CA GLU A 380 7.03 6.23 -7.49
C GLU A 380 7.28 4.92 -8.23
N ASP A 381 7.73 4.99 -9.48
CA ASP A 381 8.17 3.80 -10.25
C ASP A 381 7.11 2.68 -10.37
N ASN A 382 5.81 2.99 -10.23
CA ASN A 382 4.72 2.02 -10.42
C ASN A 382 4.35 1.85 -11.90
N GLU A 383 3.85 0.67 -12.26
CA GLU A 383 3.21 0.39 -13.55
C GLU A 383 1.70 0.26 -13.34
N ILE A 384 0.93 1.11 -14.02
CA ILE A 384 -0.52 1.24 -13.84
C ILE A 384 -1.20 1.17 -15.20
N TYR A 385 -2.03 0.16 -15.43
CA TYR A 385 -2.72 -0.02 -16.71
C TYR A 385 -4.04 -0.76 -16.59
N ASP A 386 -4.83 -0.80 -17.68
CA ASP A 386 -6.17 -1.44 -17.66
C ASP A 386 -7.02 -0.94 -16.49
N ALA A 387 -7.09 0.39 -16.37
CA ALA A 387 -7.87 1.10 -15.36
C ALA A 387 -8.70 2.21 -16.01
N SER A 388 -9.72 2.70 -15.30
CA SER A 388 -10.48 3.87 -15.73
C SER A 388 -9.84 5.19 -15.31
N LYS A 389 -9.06 5.19 -14.22
CA LYS A 389 -8.13 6.27 -13.87
C LYS A 389 -6.85 5.67 -13.29
N GLY A 390 -5.69 6.17 -13.72
CA GLY A 390 -4.41 5.66 -13.22
C GLY A 390 -4.14 6.13 -11.78
N VAL A 391 -3.81 7.41 -11.62
CA VAL A 391 -3.54 8.03 -10.31
C VAL A 391 -4.53 9.15 -10.06
N SER A 392 -5.22 9.13 -8.92
CA SER A 392 -6.17 10.17 -8.50
C SER A 392 -5.77 10.78 -7.17
N ILE A 393 -5.61 12.11 -7.13
CA ILE A 393 -5.26 12.87 -5.92
C ILE A 393 -6.37 13.88 -5.61
N GLY A 394 -6.80 13.90 -4.36
CA GLY A 394 -7.80 14.84 -3.85
C GLY A 394 -9.24 14.40 -4.08
N GLY A 395 -10.13 15.40 -4.15
CA GLY A 395 -11.57 15.21 -4.25
C GLY A 395 -12.20 15.37 -2.87
N ASN A 396 -12.84 14.32 -2.35
CA ASN A 396 -13.43 14.39 -1.02
C ASN A 396 -12.35 14.52 0.05
N HIS A 397 -12.58 15.43 1.00
CA HIS A 397 -11.71 15.59 2.15
C HIS A 397 -12.45 16.03 3.40
N GLU A 398 -11.88 15.68 4.55
CA GLU A 398 -12.25 16.17 5.87
C GLU A 398 -10.96 16.68 6.52
N GLY A 399 -10.92 17.96 6.90
CA GLY A 399 -9.68 18.64 7.27
C GLY A 399 -8.96 19.24 6.05
N PRO A 400 -7.63 19.37 6.05
CA PRO A 400 -6.86 19.82 4.88
C PRO A 400 -7.07 18.92 3.65
N VAL A 401 -6.88 19.47 2.45
CA VAL A 401 -6.69 18.66 1.23
C VAL A 401 -5.38 17.86 1.32
N PRO A 402 -5.13 16.85 0.47
CA PRO A 402 -3.86 16.13 0.47
C PRO A 402 -2.67 17.08 0.30
N GLN A 403 -1.60 16.86 1.07
CA GLN A 403 -0.43 17.75 1.08
C GLN A 403 0.88 16.99 0.86
N ALA A 404 1.82 17.64 0.17
CA ALA A 404 3.16 17.09 -0.06
C ALA A 404 3.13 15.71 -0.74
N VAL A 405 2.29 15.57 -1.77
CA VAL A 405 2.23 14.37 -2.60
C VAL A 405 3.24 14.48 -3.74
N VAL A 406 4.01 13.42 -3.99
CA VAL A 406 4.92 13.33 -5.13
C VAL A 406 4.53 12.13 -5.98
N VAL A 407 4.14 12.37 -7.22
CA VAL A 407 3.84 11.36 -8.23
C VAL A 407 4.97 11.40 -9.25
N ARG A 408 5.87 10.42 -9.25
CA ARG A 408 7.01 10.43 -10.17
C ARG A 408 7.41 9.10 -10.75
N ARG A 409 7.93 9.13 -11.98
CA ARG A 409 8.46 7.93 -12.66
C ARG A 409 7.49 6.76 -12.78
N ASN A 410 6.20 7.04 -12.73
CA ASN A 410 5.19 6.02 -12.96
C ASN A 410 5.00 5.83 -14.46
N ARG A 411 4.82 4.56 -14.86
CA ARG A 411 4.43 4.11 -16.19
C ARG A 411 2.92 3.93 -16.16
N VAL A 412 2.18 4.90 -16.70
CA VAL A 412 0.72 4.89 -16.70
C VAL A 412 0.27 4.67 -18.14
N HIS A 413 -0.38 3.56 -18.43
CA HIS A 413 -0.73 3.25 -19.81
C HIS A 413 -2.02 2.48 -19.99
N ASP A 414 -2.57 2.49 -21.20
CA ASP A 414 -3.80 1.75 -21.53
C ASP A 414 -4.95 2.07 -20.56
N ILE A 415 -5.11 3.36 -20.26
CA ILE A 415 -6.16 3.89 -19.38
C ILE A 415 -7.38 4.22 -20.23
N THR A 416 -8.52 3.63 -19.89
CA THR A 416 -9.67 3.53 -20.81
C THR A 416 -10.94 4.15 -20.26
N ASP A 417 -11.84 4.52 -21.16
CA ASP A 417 -13.22 4.93 -20.90
C ASP A 417 -14.21 3.74 -20.91
N ALA A 418 -13.69 2.51 -20.89
CA ALA A 418 -14.52 1.32 -20.86
C ALA A 418 -15.44 1.32 -19.64
N ASN A 419 -16.62 0.71 -19.79
CA ASN A 419 -17.65 0.62 -18.74
C ASN A 419 -18.08 1.99 -18.18
N GLY A 420 -17.92 3.08 -18.94
CA GLY A 420 -18.25 4.44 -18.49
C GLY A 420 -17.20 5.07 -17.59
N GLY A 421 -15.98 4.51 -17.58
CA GLY A 421 -14.81 5.11 -16.94
C GLY A 421 -14.40 6.45 -17.53
N GLU A 422 -13.58 7.20 -16.80
CA GLU A 422 -13.13 8.53 -17.23
C GLU A 422 -12.01 8.47 -18.28
N GLY A 423 -11.15 7.44 -18.21
CA GLY A 423 -10.01 7.24 -19.10
C GLY A 423 -8.82 8.17 -18.83
N THR A 424 -8.67 8.66 -17.59
CA THR A 424 -7.66 9.67 -17.24
C THR A 424 -6.41 9.05 -16.62
N GLY A 425 -5.24 9.31 -17.20
CA GLY A 425 -3.96 8.82 -16.68
C GLY A 425 -3.67 9.31 -15.26
N ILE A 426 -3.56 10.63 -15.08
CA ILE A 426 -3.31 11.25 -13.77
C ILE A 426 -4.32 12.37 -13.54
N ARG A 427 -5.08 12.32 -12.44
CA ARG A 427 -6.09 13.32 -12.06
C ARG A 427 -5.79 13.94 -10.71
N LEU A 428 -5.68 15.26 -10.65
CA LEU A 428 -5.53 16.03 -9.41
C LEU A 428 -6.71 16.98 -9.26
N GLU A 429 -7.64 16.64 -8.36
CA GLU A 429 -8.81 17.47 -8.04
C GLU A 429 -8.44 18.67 -7.18
N ASN A 430 -7.89 18.36 -6.01
CA ASN A 430 -7.44 19.31 -5.00
C ASN A 430 -6.22 18.73 -4.28
N SER A 431 -5.29 19.59 -3.91
CA SER A 431 -4.10 19.23 -3.11
C SER A 431 -3.25 20.47 -2.89
N LYS A 432 -2.24 20.36 -2.03
CA LYS A 432 -1.27 21.43 -1.80
C LYS A 432 0.17 20.94 -1.92
N GLY A 433 0.92 21.60 -2.81
CA GLY A 433 2.33 21.33 -3.03
C GLY A 433 2.60 19.99 -3.71
N THR A 434 1.63 19.47 -4.47
CA THR A 434 1.81 18.22 -5.22
C THR A 434 2.83 18.40 -6.34
N VAL A 435 3.63 17.36 -6.59
CA VAL A 435 4.60 17.30 -7.67
C VAL A 435 4.27 16.14 -8.57
N VAL A 436 4.11 16.39 -9.87
CA VAL A 436 3.95 15.37 -10.92
C VAL A 436 5.17 15.45 -11.81
N ALA A 437 6.14 14.56 -11.59
CA ALA A 437 7.46 14.66 -12.22
C ALA A 437 7.89 13.38 -12.92
N ASN A 438 8.48 13.47 -14.11
CA ASN A 438 9.11 12.31 -14.75
C ASN A 438 8.15 11.12 -14.96
N ASN A 439 6.85 11.31 -15.12
CA ASN A 439 5.95 10.18 -15.43
C ASN A 439 5.87 9.96 -16.94
N THR A 440 5.53 8.73 -17.35
CA THR A 440 5.23 8.40 -18.74
C THR A 440 3.79 7.94 -18.82
N VAL A 441 2.93 8.79 -19.37
CA VAL A 441 1.52 8.49 -19.65
C VAL A 441 1.39 8.20 -21.14
N THR A 442 0.95 6.99 -21.52
CA THR A 442 0.77 6.61 -22.93
C THR A 442 -0.54 5.87 -23.15
N ARG A 443 -1.15 5.98 -24.33
CA ARG A 443 -2.41 5.26 -24.65
C ARG A 443 -3.52 5.49 -23.61
N ALA A 444 -3.61 6.70 -23.07
CA ALA A 444 -4.71 7.13 -22.21
C ALA A 444 -5.74 7.95 -23.00
N LYS A 445 -7.01 7.96 -22.58
CA LYS A 445 -8.05 8.80 -23.21
C LYS A 445 -7.85 10.28 -22.90
N ALA A 446 -7.47 10.59 -21.67
CA ALA A 446 -6.98 11.88 -21.23
C ALA A 446 -5.65 11.68 -20.47
N GLY A 447 -4.67 12.55 -20.74
CA GLY A 447 -3.33 12.40 -20.16
C GLY A 447 -3.30 12.78 -18.69
N ILE A 448 -3.26 14.09 -18.42
CA ILE A 448 -3.23 14.65 -17.07
C ILE A 448 -4.35 15.69 -16.91
N ILE A 449 -5.19 15.56 -15.89
CA ILE A 449 -6.25 16.51 -15.54
C ILE A 449 -5.96 17.13 -14.17
N LEU A 450 -6.00 18.46 -14.08
CA LEU A 450 -5.50 19.23 -12.93
C LEU A 450 -6.45 20.36 -12.57
N GLY A 451 -6.62 20.66 -11.28
CA GLY A 451 -7.08 21.98 -10.83
C GLY A 451 -8.53 22.34 -11.18
N HIS A 452 -9.41 21.35 -11.36
CA HIS A 452 -10.85 21.59 -11.48
C HIS A 452 -11.48 22.00 -10.14
N GLY A 453 -10.87 21.56 -9.03
CA GLY A 453 -11.10 22.13 -7.71
C GLY A 453 -12.36 21.68 -6.99
N THR A 454 -12.86 20.47 -7.29
CA THR A 454 -13.90 19.83 -6.49
C THR A 454 -13.36 19.67 -5.06
N GLY A 455 -13.96 20.32 -4.06
CA GLY A 455 -13.48 20.28 -2.67
C GLY A 455 -12.31 21.24 -2.37
N GLY A 456 -11.92 22.13 -3.26
CA GLY A 456 -10.88 23.15 -3.00
C GLY A 456 -9.81 23.21 -4.10
N PRO A 457 -8.88 24.18 -4.05
CA PRO A 457 -7.88 24.36 -5.09
C PRO A 457 -6.81 23.27 -5.11
N THR A 458 -6.15 23.13 -6.28
CA THR A 458 -4.87 22.44 -6.42
C THR A 458 -3.74 23.48 -6.34
N GLU A 459 -3.25 23.74 -5.14
CA GLU A 459 -2.30 24.83 -4.86
C GLU A 459 -0.85 24.42 -5.08
N SER A 460 -0.06 25.32 -5.66
CA SER A 460 1.41 25.21 -5.76
C SER A 460 1.88 23.91 -6.45
N LEU A 461 1.12 23.47 -7.45
CA LEU A 461 1.41 22.28 -8.24
C LEU A 461 2.64 22.48 -9.14
N ARG A 462 3.48 21.45 -9.23
CA ARG A 462 4.60 21.39 -10.19
C ARG A 462 4.41 20.21 -11.13
N VAL A 463 4.39 20.46 -12.44
CA VAL A 463 4.29 19.42 -13.48
C VAL A 463 5.52 19.51 -14.37
N GLU A 464 6.46 18.58 -14.21
CA GLU A 464 7.77 18.67 -14.85
C GLU A 464 8.28 17.34 -15.42
N ASN A 465 9.00 17.38 -16.53
CA ASN A 465 9.67 16.21 -17.11
C ASN A 465 8.75 15.03 -17.48
N ASN A 466 7.45 15.23 -17.68
CA ASN A 466 6.55 14.12 -18.03
C ASN A 466 6.50 13.89 -19.55
N ILE A 467 6.41 12.63 -19.98
CA ILE A 467 5.93 12.26 -21.32
C ILE A 467 4.43 12.03 -21.22
N VAL A 468 3.62 12.71 -22.04
CA VAL A 468 2.16 12.62 -21.97
C VAL A 468 1.54 12.45 -23.36
N ASP A 469 1.38 11.19 -23.75
CA ASP A 469 0.75 10.75 -25.00
C ASP A 469 -0.73 10.42 -24.79
N ALA A 470 -1.58 11.40 -25.12
CA ALA A 470 -3.04 11.29 -25.12
C ALA A 470 -3.64 12.31 -26.12
N PRO A 471 -4.87 12.11 -26.62
CA PRO A 471 -5.55 13.07 -27.50
C PRO A 471 -5.71 14.48 -26.90
N ILE A 472 -5.96 14.53 -25.59
CA ILE A 472 -5.83 15.74 -24.77
C ILE A 472 -4.73 15.44 -23.74
N SER A 473 -3.54 15.99 -23.98
CA SER A 473 -2.38 15.69 -23.14
C SER A 473 -2.53 16.28 -21.75
N VAL A 474 -2.95 17.55 -21.65
CA VAL A 474 -3.19 18.19 -20.33
C VAL A 474 -4.48 18.99 -20.36
N ASP A 475 -5.29 18.84 -19.31
CA ASP A 475 -6.44 19.68 -18.99
C ASP A 475 -6.23 20.40 -17.65
N VAL A 476 -6.23 21.74 -17.69
CA VAL A 476 -6.09 22.59 -16.51
C VAL A 476 -7.39 23.33 -16.25
N GLY A 477 -7.99 23.10 -15.08
CA GLY A 477 -9.13 23.85 -14.57
C GLY A 477 -8.75 25.18 -13.91
N GLY A 478 -9.76 25.95 -13.50
CA GLY A 478 -9.59 27.33 -13.02
C GLY A 478 -9.05 27.48 -11.61
N GLN A 479 -8.77 26.37 -10.91
CA GLN A 479 -8.40 26.36 -9.50
C GLN A 479 -7.01 25.75 -9.28
N ALA A 480 -6.02 26.19 -10.07
CA ALA A 480 -4.62 25.78 -9.94
C ALA A 480 -3.67 26.94 -9.55
N PRO A 481 -3.90 27.65 -8.43
CA PRO A 481 -3.08 28.80 -8.06
C PRO A 481 -1.63 28.39 -7.77
N GLY A 482 -0.68 29.10 -8.39
CA GLY A 482 0.74 28.80 -8.25
C GLY A 482 1.22 27.57 -9.05
N LEU A 483 0.43 27.10 -10.02
CA LEU A 483 0.85 26.08 -10.98
C LEU A 483 2.15 26.50 -11.68
N THR A 484 3.09 25.56 -11.74
CA THR A 484 4.28 25.67 -12.59
C THR A 484 4.40 24.44 -13.48
N MET A 485 4.66 24.67 -14.76
CA MET A 485 4.87 23.61 -15.75
C MET A 485 6.19 23.86 -16.49
N ARG A 486 6.95 22.80 -16.76
CA ARG A 486 8.23 22.90 -17.47
C ARG A 486 8.71 21.55 -18.01
N SER A 487 9.47 21.58 -19.10
CA SER A 487 10.19 20.43 -19.65
C SER A 487 9.35 19.16 -19.81
N ASN A 488 8.05 19.27 -20.09
CA ASN A 488 7.22 18.12 -20.45
C ASN A 488 7.30 17.89 -21.98
N LEU A 489 7.10 16.64 -22.40
CA LEU A 489 7.10 16.24 -23.81
C LEU A 489 5.72 15.70 -24.21
N TYR A 490 5.21 16.21 -25.32
CA TYR A 490 3.89 15.91 -25.84
C TYR A 490 3.94 15.45 -27.30
N PRO A 491 2.98 14.64 -27.80
CA PRO A 491 2.89 14.33 -29.21
C PRO A 491 2.75 15.62 -30.04
N SER A 492 3.42 15.67 -31.18
CA SER A 492 3.26 16.79 -32.12
C SER A 492 1.80 16.93 -32.58
N GLY A 493 1.21 18.10 -32.38
CA GLY A 493 -0.17 18.40 -32.78
C GLY A 493 -1.27 17.95 -31.80
N THR A 494 -0.90 17.39 -30.64
CA THR A 494 -1.87 17.09 -29.58
C THR A 494 -2.62 18.34 -29.10
N GLN A 495 -3.77 18.13 -28.47
CA GLN A 495 -4.59 19.19 -27.91
C GLN A 495 -4.41 19.32 -26.40
N PHE A 496 -4.74 20.50 -25.90
CA PHE A 496 -4.73 20.84 -24.49
C PHE A 496 -6.06 21.49 -24.12
N MET A 497 -6.47 21.36 -22.86
CA MET A 497 -7.59 22.12 -22.32
C MET A 497 -7.12 23.07 -21.23
N ASN A 498 -7.66 24.28 -21.24
CA ASN A 498 -7.46 25.25 -20.18
C ASN A 498 -8.76 26.00 -19.93
N ASN A 499 -9.29 25.89 -18.72
CA ASN A 499 -10.59 26.45 -18.33
C ASN A 499 -11.72 26.07 -19.31
N GLY A 500 -11.73 24.80 -19.72
CA GLY A 500 -12.72 24.25 -20.66
C GLY A 500 -12.56 24.74 -22.10
N GLN A 501 -11.47 25.43 -22.44
CA GLN A 501 -11.17 25.86 -23.80
C GLN A 501 -10.07 24.99 -24.40
N LEU A 502 -10.30 24.49 -25.61
CA LEU A 502 -9.31 23.72 -26.37
C LEU A 502 -8.21 24.64 -26.90
N GLN A 503 -6.95 24.23 -26.77
CA GLN A 503 -5.78 25.02 -27.11
C GLN A 503 -4.70 24.16 -27.78
N ALA A 504 -4.00 24.75 -28.74
CA ALA A 504 -2.72 24.23 -29.21
C ALA A 504 -1.61 24.55 -28.20
N LEU A 505 -0.47 23.85 -28.31
CA LEU A 505 0.63 23.91 -27.34
C LEU A 505 1.09 25.35 -27.04
N ASP A 506 1.33 26.21 -28.04
CA ASP A 506 1.85 27.56 -27.80
C ASP A 506 0.87 28.45 -27.02
N ALA A 507 -0.43 28.31 -27.32
CA ALA A 507 -1.48 29.03 -26.60
C ALA A 507 -1.60 28.52 -25.16
N PHE A 508 -1.54 27.19 -24.98
CA PHE A 508 -1.54 26.55 -23.68
C PHE A 508 -0.36 27.00 -22.82
N LYS A 509 0.85 26.95 -23.38
CA LYS A 509 2.08 27.43 -22.76
C LYS A 509 1.98 28.88 -22.30
N SER A 510 1.47 29.74 -23.17
CA SER A 510 1.25 31.15 -22.85
C SER A 510 0.26 31.35 -21.70
N ALA A 511 -0.77 30.52 -21.64
CA ALA A 511 -1.82 30.63 -20.63
C ALA A 511 -1.44 30.01 -19.27
N THR A 512 -0.54 29.03 -19.24
CA THR A 512 -0.06 28.38 -18.01
C THR A 512 1.30 28.90 -17.53
N GLY A 513 1.96 29.76 -18.31
CA GLY A 513 3.31 30.25 -18.01
C GLY A 513 4.41 29.22 -18.25
N ASP A 514 4.14 28.18 -19.03
CA ASP A 514 5.12 27.15 -19.40
C ASP A 514 6.03 27.64 -20.53
N THR A 515 7.33 27.70 -20.28
CA THR A 515 8.31 28.18 -21.26
C THR A 515 9.12 27.08 -21.92
N THR A 516 9.13 25.86 -21.37
CA THR A 516 10.15 24.85 -21.69
C THR A 516 9.58 23.52 -22.17
N SER A 517 8.29 23.24 -21.98
CA SER A 517 7.68 22.04 -22.57
C SER A 517 7.59 22.13 -24.09
N ASN A 518 7.71 20.98 -24.77
CA ASN A 518 7.81 20.89 -26.23
C ASN A 518 6.93 19.77 -26.79
N GLY A 519 6.55 19.92 -28.06
CA GLY A 519 6.02 18.82 -28.86
C GLY A 519 7.17 18.04 -29.51
N GLY A 520 7.03 16.72 -29.64
CA GLY A 520 8.06 15.87 -30.25
C GLY A 520 7.64 14.41 -30.37
N ASP A 521 8.64 13.55 -30.57
CA ASP A 521 8.46 12.10 -30.59
C ASP A 521 8.33 11.57 -29.15
N VAL A 522 7.14 11.13 -28.78
CA VAL A 522 6.83 10.57 -27.45
C VAL A 522 6.87 9.05 -27.42
N THR A 523 7.35 8.40 -28.49
CA THR A 523 7.43 6.94 -28.53
C THR A 523 8.34 6.42 -27.42
N VAL A 524 7.94 5.27 -26.88
CA VAL A 524 8.70 4.54 -25.88
C VAL A 524 8.80 3.07 -26.29
N SER A 525 9.85 2.38 -25.84
CA SER A 525 9.96 0.93 -26.02
C SER A 525 8.98 0.16 -25.13
N ASP A 526 8.93 -1.17 -25.26
CA ASP A 526 8.16 -2.05 -24.35
C ASP A 526 8.59 -1.91 -22.88
N ALA A 527 9.85 -1.52 -22.64
CA ALA A 527 10.39 -1.25 -21.30
C ALA A 527 10.30 0.24 -20.92
N PHE A 528 9.52 1.03 -21.67
CA PHE A 528 9.32 2.47 -21.49
C PHE A 528 10.58 3.34 -21.67
N ALA A 529 11.61 2.82 -22.35
CA ALA A 529 12.77 3.62 -22.71
C ALA A 529 12.34 4.79 -23.63
N PRO A 530 12.65 6.06 -23.31
CA PRO A 530 12.20 7.20 -24.08
C PRO A 530 12.93 7.34 -25.42
N SER A 531 12.25 7.95 -26.40
CA SER A 531 12.88 8.38 -27.65
C SER A 531 13.99 9.41 -27.41
N ALA A 532 14.82 9.64 -28.43
CA ALA A 532 15.87 10.67 -28.41
C ALA A 532 15.33 12.10 -28.19
N SER A 533 14.02 12.34 -28.38
CA SER A 533 13.41 13.65 -28.10
C SER A 533 13.27 13.93 -26.60
N ALA A 534 13.31 12.90 -25.77
CA ALA A 534 13.20 12.99 -24.33
C ALA A 534 14.56 12.84 -23.61
N GLN A 535 15.55 12.22 -24.26
CA GLN A 535 16.86 11.95 -23.66
C GLN A 535 17.69 13.23 -23.42
N ASP A 536 18.21 13.40 -22.20
CA ASP A 536 18.97 14.56 -21.72
C ASP A 536 18.23 15.92 -21.88
N LYS A 537 16.88 15.91 -21.94
CA LYS A 537 16.06 17.12 -22.19
C LYS A 537 15.26 17.62 -20.99
N GLY A 538 15.29 16.89 -19.89
CA GLY A 538 14.59 17.23 -18.66
C GLY A 538 15.23 18.39 -17.90
N GLN A 539 14.46 18.95 -16.99
CA GLN A 539 14.92 19.86 -15.95
C GLN A 539 15.57 19.06 -14.82
N ASP A 540 16.79 19.42 -14.41
CA ASP A 540 17.39 18.90 -13.18
C ASP A 540 16.55 19.33 -11.97
N THR A 541 16.01 18.34 -11.26
CA THR A 541 15.18 18.49 -10.06
C THR A 541 15.91 18.01 -8.79
N GLY A 542 17.23 17.79 -8.89
CA GLY A 542 18.06 17.22 -7.82
C GLY A 542 17.97 15.69 -7.72
N GLN A 543 17.34 15.03 -8.69
CA GLN A 543 17.33 13.56 -8.79
C GLN A 543 18.57 13.09 -9.56
N PRO A 544 19.17 11.94 -9.19
CA PRO A 544 20.23 11.33 -9.99
C PRO A 544 19.74 10.95 -11.39
N PHE A 545 20.54 11.29 -12.40
CA PHE A 545 20.34 10.94 -13.80
C PHE A 545 21.68 10.48 -14.43
N CYS A 546 21.60 9.90 -15.61
CA CYS A 546 22.75 9.57 -16.45
C CYS A 546 22.84 10.54 -17.62
N GLY A 547 24.02 10.69 -18.23
CA GLY A 547 24.18 11.62 -19.36
C GLY A 547 24.45 13.07 -18.98
N ALA A 548 24.06 13.98 -19.86
CA ALA A 548 24.28 15.43 -19.77
C ALA A 548 23.16 16.17 -19.03
N GLY A 549 21.97 15.58 -18.95
CA GLY A 549 20.82 16.08 -18.20
C GLY A 549 19.84 14.94 -17.91
N PRO A 550 18.80 15.15 -17.09
CA PRO A 550 17.81 14.12 -16.89
C PRO A 550 17.00 13.88 -18.16
N ASP A 551 16.52 12.67 -18.34
CA ASP A 551 15.56 12.32 -19.36
C ASP A 551 14.15 12.81 -18.96
N ILE A 552 13.33 13.10 -19.96
CA ILE A 552 11.89 13.30 -19.78
C ILE A 552 11.23 11.93 -19.78
N GLY A 553 10.32 11.69 -18.83
CA GLY A 553 9.61 10.42 -18.69
C GLY A 553 10.13 9.56 -17.53
N ALA A 554 9.62 8.34 -17.44
CA ALA A 554 9.78 7.45 -16.30
C ALA A 554 11.11 6.70 -16.26
N VAL A 555 11.80 6.61 -17.39
CA VAL A 555 13.03 5.84 -17.54
C VAL A 555 14.14 6.77 -18.03
N GLU A 556 15.19 6.95 -17.23
CA GLU A 556 16.48 7.46 -17.69
C GLU A 556 17.28 6.38 -18.42
N MET A 557 17.97 6.81 -19.47
CA MET A 557 18.81 6.03 -20.36
C MET A 557 20.29 6.20 -20.02
N GLY A 558 21.11 5.23 -20.42
CA GLY A 558 22.57 5.31 -20.24
C GLY A 558 23.04 5.04 -18.81
N CYS A 559 22.13 4.55 -17.98
CA CYS A 559 22.41 3.81 -16.76
C CYS A 559 22.47 2.30 -17.10
#